data_AF-Q70M30-F1
#
_entry.id   AF-Q70M30-F1
#
_cell.length_a   1.000
_cell.length_b   1.000
_cell.length_c   1.000
_cell.angle_alpha   90.00
_cell.angle_beta   90.00
_cell.angle_gamma   90.00
#
_symmetry.space_group_name_H-M   'P 1'
#
loop_
_entity.id
_entity.type
_entity.pdbx_description
1 polymer ?
#
loop_
_entity_poly.entity_id
_entity_poly.type
_entity_poly.pdbx_seq_one_letter_code
_entity_poly.pdbx_strand_id
1 'polypeptide(L)'
;IDSMTGGHQNTTEINRALARAAGETGIAMGLGSQRAGLELDDNGVLESYTVVRDAAPDAFIYGNLGAAQLREYDLETVERAVEMIEADALAVHLNFLQEAVQPEGDVD
;
A
#
# COMPACT_ATOMS: atom_id res chain seq x y z
N ILE A 1 12.15 -3.53 3.40
CA ILE A 1 11.18 -3.12 4.43
C ILE A 1 9.85 -3.73 4.03
N ASP A 2 9.29 -4.60 4.88
CA ASP A 2 8.02 -5.25 4.55
C ASP A 2 6.83 -4.29 4.74
N SER A 3 5.71 -4.64 4.11
CA SER A 3 4.45 -3.89 4.14
C SER A 3 3.93 -3.72 5.56
N MET A 4 3.59 -2.49 5.94
CA MET A 4 3.08 -2.19 7.29
C MET A 4 1.88 -1.27 7.31
N THR A 5 1.94 -0.12 6.61
CA THR A 5 0.97 0.97 6.84
C THR A 5 0.72 1.83 5.61
N GLY A 6 -0.31 2.66 5.74
CA GLY A 6 -0.91 3.52 4.72
C GLY A 6 -2.40 3.65 5.07
N GLY A 7 -3.13 4.54 4.40
CA GLY A 7 -4.58 4.59 4.54
C GLY A 7 -5.08 5.58 5.59
N HIS A 8 -4.17 6.33 6.23
CA HIS A 8 -4.51 7.36 7.20
C HIS A 8 -3.44 8.44 7.22
N GLN A 9 -3.83 9.72 7.35
CA GLN A 9 -2.89 10.85 7.41
C GLN A 9 -1.78 10.71 8.47
N ASN A 10 -2.02 10.02 9.60
CA ASN A 10 -1.01 9.82 10.64
C ASN A 10 0.13 8.88 10.21
N THR A 11 -0.05 8.14 9.12
CA THR A 11 0.94 7.18 8.62
C THR A 11 1.85 7.79 7.55
N THR A 12 1.57 9.00 7.07
CA THR A 12 2.35 9.70 6.04
C THR A 12 3.81 9.86 6.45
N GLU A 13 4.07 10.37 7.65
CA GLU A 13 5.45 10.57 8.12
C GLU A 13 6.18 9.25 8.40
N ILE A 14 5.45 8.18 8.75
CA ILE A 14 6.00 6.84 8.90
C ILE A 14 6.48 6.32 7.53
N ASN A 15 5.61 6.37 6.52
CA ASN A 15 5.95 5.93 5.17
C ASN A 15 7.06 6.78 4.56
N ARG A 16 7.06 8.10 4.79
CA ARG A 16 8.15 8.99 4.37
C ARG A 16 9.49 8.60 4.98
N ALA A 17 9.53 8.35 6.30
CA ALA A 17 10.76 8.01 7.00
C ALA A 17 11.33 6.65 6.53
N LEU A 18 10.46 5.66 6.36
CA LEU A 18 10.84 4.34 5.85
C LEU A 18 11.32 4.41 4.40
N ALA A 19 10.65 5.19 3.55
CA ALA A 19 11.04 5.37 2.15
C ALA A 19 12.43 6.01 2.05
N ARG A 20 12.70 7.08 2.81
CA ARG A 20 14.05 7.69 2.86
C ARG A 20 15.11 6.67 3.26
N ALA A 21 14.86 5.90 4.32
CA ALA A 21 15.79 4.85 4.75
C ALA A 21 15.99 3.78 3.66
N ALA A 22 14.92 3.38 2.96
CA ALA A 22 14.99 2.44 1.86
C ALA A 22 15.85 2.98 0.70
N GLY A 23 15.62 4.24 0.30
CA GLY A 23 16.40 4.92 -0.74
C GLY A 23 17.88 5.08 -0.38
N GLU A 24 18.20 5.49 0.85
CA GLU A 24 19.58 5.66 1.32
C GLU A 24 20.35 4.33 1.42
N THR A 25 19.66 3.24 1.73
CA THR A 25 20.28 1.91 1.93
C THR A 25 20.20 1.00 0.72
N GLY A 26 19.43 1.38 -0.31
CA GLY A 26 19.25 0.58 -1.53
C GLY A 26 18.43 -0.70 -1.31
N ILE A 27 17.59 -0.75 -0.28
CA ILE A 27 16.69 -1.89 -0.03
C ILE A 27 15.29 -1.60 -0.56
N ALA A 28 14.58 -2.65 -0.97
CA ALA A 28 13.18 -2.52 -1.38
C ALA A 28 12.25 -2.17 -0.21
N MET A 29 11.14 -1.48 -0.48
CA MET A 29 10.09 -1.17 0.50
C MET A 29 8.69 -1.51 -0.04
N GLY A 30 7.88 -2.15 0.80
CA GLY A 30 6.45 -2.36 0.55
C GLY A 30 5.57 -1.37 1.30
N LEU A 31 4.45 -0.98 0.70
CA LEU A 31 3.40 -0.25 1.42
C LEU A 31 2.39 -1.19 2.07
N GLY A 32 1.63 -0.68 3.05
CA GLY A 32 0.44 -1.38 3.55
C GLY A 32 -0.64 -1.51 2.47
N SER A 33 -1.71 -2.26 2.78
CA SER A 33 -2.82 -2.49 1.84
C SER A 33 -3.36 -1.17 1.27
N GLN A 34 -3.31 -1.03 -0.05
CA GLN A 34 -3.74 0.18 -0.76
C GLN A 34 -5.26 0.28 -0.95
N ARG A 35 -6.03 -0.67 -0.38
CA ARG A 35 -7.50 -0.67 -0.42
C ARG A 35 -8.08 0.69 -0.08
N ALA A 36 -7.65 1.29 1.03
CA ALA A 36 -8.15 2.60 1.45
C ALA A 36 -7.83 3.71 0.43
N GLY A 37 -6.67 3.67 -0.23
CA GLY A 37 -6.31 4.64 -1.27
C GLY A 37 -7.08 4.46 -2.59
N LEU A 38 -7.67 3.28 -2.82
CA LEU A 38 -8.50 3.01 -3.99
C LEU A 38 -9.98 3.34 -3.74
N GLU A 39 -10.46 3.09 -2.53
CA GLU A 39 -11.88 3.18 -2.17
C GLU A 39 -12.29 4.52 -1.57
N LEU A 40 -11.37 5.25 -0.91
CA LEU A 40 -11.67 6.53 -0.28
C LEU A 40 -11.20 7.70 -1.15
N ASP A 41 -12.12 8.63 -1.44
CA ASP A 41 -11.81 9.91 -2.07
C ASP A 41 -11.32 10.92 -1.01
N ASP A 42 -10.11 10.69 -0.49
CA ASP A 42 -9.47 11.53 0.54
C ASP A 42 -7.99 11.78 0.22
N ASN A 43 -7.64 13.06 0.05
CA ASN A 43 -6.27 13.46 -0.29
C ASN A 43 -5.25 13.12 0.79
N GLY A 44 -5.62 13.16 2.08
CA GLY A 44 -4.73 12.79 3.18
C GLY A 44 -4.49 11.28 3.23
N VAL A 45 -5.47 10.49 2.79
CA VAL A 45 -5.30 9.04 2.58
C VAL A 45 -4.35 8.77 1.42
N LEU A 46 -4.56 9.42 0.27
CA LEU A 46 -3.68 9.27 -0.91
C LEU A 46 -2.23 9.69 -0.61
N GLU A 47 -2.05 10.85 0.04
CA GLU A 47 -0.71 11.35 0.43
C GLU A 47 0.03 10.34 1.32
N SER A 48 -0.69 9.61 2.18
CA SER A 48 -0.08 8.59 3.04
C SER A 48 0.62 7.46 2.27
N TYR A 49 0.29 7.27 1.00
CA TYR A 49 0.94 6.33 0.09
C TYR A 49 1.92 7.03 -0.84
N THR A 50 1.50 8.09 -1.55
CA THR A 50 2.28 8.71 -2.63
C THR A 50 3.57 9.37 -2.14
N VAL A 51 3.61 9.79 -0.87
CA VAL A 51 4.78 10.40 -0.22
C VAL A 51 6.07 9.58 -0.35
N VAL A 52 5.96 8.27 -0.58
CA VAL A 52 7.14 7.40 -0.71
C VAL A 52 7.93 7.67 -1.99
N ARG A 53 7.28 8.05 -3.08
CA ARG A 53 7.98 8.38 -4.34
C ARG A 53 8.66 9.74 -4.29
N ASP A 54 8.07 10.71 -3.59
CA ASP A 54 8.74 11.98 -3.29
C ASP A 54 9.98 11.77 -2.42
N ALA A 55 9.90 10.83 -1.47
CA ALA A 55 10.95 10.56 -0.50
C ALA A 55 12.09 9.67 -1.04
N ALA A 56 11.78 8.78 -1.97
CA ALA A 56 12.71 7.78 -2.51
C ALA A 56 12.40 7.49 -3.99
N PRO A 57 12.67 8.43 -4.90
CA PRO A 57 12.24 8.35 -6.30
C PRO A 57 12.80 7.12 -7.02
N ASP A 58 14.05 6.74 -6.73
CA ASP A 58 14.75 5.63 -7.40
C ASP A 58 14.71 4.30 -6.61
N ALA A 59 14.05 4.26 -5.45
CA ALA A 59 13.99 3.04 -4.65
C ALA A 59 13.04 2.01 -5.28
N PHE A 60 13.33 0.73 -5.07
CA PHE A 60 12.38 -0.32 -5.44
C PHE A 60 11.19 -0.29 -4.46
N ILE A 61 10.02 0.14 -4.93
CA ILE A 61 8.78 0.19 -4.13
C ILE A 61 7.78 -0.80 -4.69
N TYR A 62 7.15 -1.58 -3.82
CA TYR A 62 6.04 -2.44 -4.22
C TYR A 62 4.74 -2.06 -3.52
N GLY A 63 3.65 -2.12 -4.29
CA GLY A 63 2.30 -1.94 -3.80
C GLY A 63 1.79 -3.18 -3.07
N ASN A 64 0.62 -3.08 -2.47
CA ASN A 64 0.07 -4.19 -1.69
C ASN A 64 -1.47 -4.21 -1.76
N LEU A 65 -2.04 -5.35 -2.14
CA LEU A 65 -3.48 -5.63 -2.14
C LEU A 65 -3.77 -6.98 -1.46
N GLY A 66 -4.96 -7.12 -0.86
CA GLY A 66 -5.39 -8.40 -0.31
C GLY A 66 -6.01 -9.30 -1.38
N ALA A 67 -5.82 -10.60 -1.24
CA ALA A 67 -6.39 -11.57 -2.20
C ALA A 67 -7.93 -11.55 -2.26
N ALA A 68 -8.61 -11.17 -1.16
CA ALA A 68 -10.06 -11.01 -1.16
C ALA A 68 -10.50 -9.91 -2.13
N GLN A 69 -9.83 -8.76 -2.12
CA GLN A 69 -10.16 -7.64 -3.02
C GLN A 69 -9.94 -7.98 -4.50
N LEU A 70 -9.01 -8.89 -4.83
CA LEU A 70 -8.80 -9.32 -6.22
C LEU A 70 -10.00 -10.06 -6.84
N ARG A 71 -10.96 -10.51 -6.02
CA ARG A 71 -12.23 -11.06 -6.52
C ARG A 71 -13.22 -9.96 -6.93
N GLU A 72 -13.06 -8.75 -6.39
CA GLU A 72 -13.95 -7.60 -6.59
C GLU A 72 -13.37 -6.60 -7.59
N TYR A 73 -12.05 -6.49 -7.65
CA TYR A 73 -11.36 -5.51 -8.49
C TYR A 73 -11.14 -6.05 -9.90
N ASP A 74 -11.36 -5.17 -10.88
CA ASP A 74 -10.94 -5.38 -12.25
C ASP A 74 -9.46 -4.99 -12.46
N LEU A 75 -8.97 -5.24 -13.67
CA LEU A 75 -7.58 -4.94 -14.02
C LEU A 75 -7.27 -3.44 -13.88
N GLU A 76 -8.20 -2.56 -14.27
CA GLU A 76 -8.03 -1.10 -14.17
C GLU A 76 -7.85 -0.66 -12.71
N THR A 77 -8.61 -1.24 -11.78
CA THR A 77 -8.47 -0.93 -10.36
C THR A 77 -7.11 -1.39 -9.80
N VAL A 78 -6.61 -2.54 -10.26
CA VAL A 78 -5.28 -3.03 -9.88
C VAL A 78 -4.16 -2.15 -10.48
N GLU A 79 -4.32 -1.72 -11.73
CA GLU A 79 -3.39 -0.78 -12.39
C GLU A 79 -3.33 0.55 -11.65
N ARG A 80 -4.48 1.09 -11.21
CA ARG A 80 -4.53 2.31 -10.37
C ARG A 80 -3.75 2.15 -9.06
N ALA A 81 -3.72 0.96 -8.46
CA ALA A 81 -2.92 0.70 -7.25
C ALA A 81 -1.41 0.80 -7.54
N VAL A 82 -0.99 0.30 -8.70
CA VAL A 82 0.42 0.40 -9.16
C VAL A 82 0.76 1.85 -9.49
N GLU A 83 -0.09 2.54 -10.25
CA GLU A 83 0.11 3.93 -10.68
C GLU A 83 0.16 4.90 -9.50
N MET A 84 -0.65 4.68 -8.46
CA MET A 84 -0.71 5.51 -7.25
C MET A 84 0.67 5.80 -6.65
N ILE A 85 1.59 4.83 -6.74
CA ILE A 85 2.92 4.93 -6.15
C ILE A 85 4.02 4.60 -7.14
N GLU A 86 3.71 4.61 -8.44
CA GLU A 86 4.63 4.20 -9.51
C GLU A 86 5.35 2.88 -9.18
N ALA A 87 4.61 1.87 -8.72
CA ALA A 87 5.19 0.67 -8.12
C ALA A 87 6.01 -0.16 -9.12
N ASP A 88 7.13 -0.73 -8.65
CA ASP A 88 7.95 -1.67 -9.41
C ASP A 88 7.36 -3.10 -9.39
N ALA A 89 6.57 -3.42 -8.36
CA ALA A 89 5.89 -4.69 -8.20
C ALA A 89 4.62 -4.53 -7.35
N LEU A 90 3.79 -5.59 -7.31
CA LEU A 90 2.60 -5.65 -6.48
C LEU A 90 2.63 -6.93 -5.64
N ALA A 91 2.53 -6.78 -4.32
CA ALA A 91 2.34 -7.89 -3.40
C ALA A 91 0.84 -8.20 -3.21
N VAL A 92 0.50 -9.49 -3.20
CA VAL A 92 -0.83 -9.98 -2.86
C VAL A 92 -0.75 -10.67 -1.51
N HIS A 93 -1.34 -10.09 -0.47
CA HIS A 93 -1.30 -10.67 0.87
C HIS A 93 -2.45 -11.64 1.12
N LEU A 94 -2.18 -12.63 1.97
CA LEU A 94 -3.14 -13.62 2.43
C LEU A 94 -3.30 -13.47 3.95
N ASN A 95 -4.44 -12.96 4.38
CA ASN A 95 -4.72 -12.65 5.78
C ASN A 95 -6.01 -13.32 6.28
N PHE A 96 -6.38 -14.48 5.74
CA PHE A 96 -7.64 -15.19 6.05
C PHE A 96 -7.96 -15.32 7.53
N LEU A 97 -6.95 -15.63 8.37
CA LEU A 97 -7.17 -15.74 9.82
C LEU A 97 -7.47 -14.38 10.45
N GLN A 98 -6.80 -13.32 9.99
CA GLN A 98 -7.05 -11.95 10.48
C GLN A 98 -8.48 -11.52 10.12
N GLU A 99 -8.90 -11.74 8.88
CA GLU A 99 -10.27 -11.47 8.42
C GLU A 99 -11.29 -12.28 9.25
N ALA A 100 -11.03 -13.56 9.51
CA ALA A 100 -11.93 -14.41 10.28
C ALA A 100 -12.14 -13.99 11.74
N VAL A 101 -11.18 -13.27 12.35
CA VAL A 101 -11.25 -12.88 13.77
C VAL A 101 -11.59 -11.42 13.99
N GLN A 102 -11.40 -10.55 13.00
CA GLN A 102 -11.68 -9.12 13.13
C GLN A 102 -13.18 -8.82 12.96
N PRO A 103 -13.77 -7.91 13.74
CA PRO A 103 -15.22 -7.66 13.71
C PRO A 103 -15.80 -7.29 12.33
N GLU A 104 -15.00 -6.60 11.53
CA GLU A 104 -15.32 -6.07 10.20
C GLU A 104 -14.72 -6.89 9.04
N GLY A 105 -14.22 -8.09 9.34
CA GLY A 105 -13.47 -8.87 8.37
C GLY A 105 -14.32 -9.51 7.28
N ASP A 106 -13.69 -9.73 6.13
CA ASP A 106 -14.28 -10.37 4.96
C ASP A 106 -14.09 -11.89 5.03
N VAL A 107 -15.18 -12.62 5.28
CA VAL A 107 -15.18 -14.06 5.58
C VAL A 107 -15.88 -14.94 4.53
N ASP A 108 -16.39 -14.34 3.46
CA ASP A 108 -17.24 -15.00 2.43
C ASP A 108 -16.49 -15.31 1.10
#